data_AF-A0A0Q9X1D0-F1
#
_entry.id   AF-A0A0Q9X1D0-F1
#
_cell.length_a   1.000
_cell.length_b   1.000
_cell.length_c   1.000
_cell.angle_alpha   90.00
_cell.angle_beta   90.00
_cell.angle_gamma   90.00
#
_symmetry.space_group_name_H-M   'P 1'
#
loop_
_entity.id
_entity.type
_entity.pdbx_description
1 polymer ?
#
loop_
_entity_poly.entity_id
_entity_poly.type
_entity_poly.pdbx_seq_one_letter_code
_entity_poly.pdbx_strand_id
1 'polypeptide(L)'
;MSKILLLIVLCCLCWVHCQGQALTDREYCNRLTRECLRSEGTVGPNDDTVGIYNDWCRRSNRNWRNITRCQLVRASCELTLIRCANLSCQNVLAVLL
;
A
#
# COMPACT_ATOMS: atom_id res chain seq x y z
N MET A 1 -9.00 21.57 -35.20
CA MET A 1 -9.92 20.45 -34.88
C MET A 1 -9.17 19.15 -34.55
N SER A 2 -8.27 18.63 -35.41
CA SER A 2 -7.53 17.36 -35.15
C SER A 2 -6.70 17.33 -33.85
N LYS A 3 -6.02 18.44 -33.50
CA LYS A 3 -5.20 18.54 -32.27
C LYS A 3 -5.99 18.37 -30.97
N ILE A 4 -7.23 18.87 -30.93
CA ILE A 4 -8.12 18.77 -29.75
C ILE A 4 -8.62 17.34 -29.61
N LEU A 5 -8.99 16.70 -30.73
CA LEU A 5 -9.41 15.30 -30.73
C LEU A 5 -8.30 14.38 -30.20
N LEU A 6 -7.05 14.65 -30.59
CA LEU A 6 -5.88 13.88 -30.16
C LEU A 6 -5.63 14.03 -28.65
N LEU A 7 -5.77 15.23 -28.10
CA LEU A 7 -5.70 15.47 -26.65
C LEU A 7 -6.80 14.72 -25.88
N ILE A 8 -8.03 14.71 -26.40
CA ILE A 8 -9.15 13.99 -25.78
C ILE A 8 -8.88 12.48 -25.78
N VAL A 9 -8.44 11.92 -26.91
CA VAL A 9 -8.07 10.50 -27.01
C VAL A 9 -6.96 10.13 -26.04
N LEU A 10 -5.92 10.96 -25.94
CA LEU A 10 -4.80 10.72 -25.02
C LEU A 10 -5.28 10.75 -23.56
N CYS A 11 -6.15 11.70 -23.22
CA CYS A 11 -6.72 11.83 -21.88
C CYS A 11 -7.57 10.61 -21.51
N CYS A 12 -8.41 10.13 -22.44
CA CYS A 12 -9.20 8.91 -22.24
C CYS A 12 -8.32 7.67 -22.06
N LEU A 13 -7.24 7.52 -22.83
CA LEU A 13 -6.33 6.38 -22.72
C LEU A 13 -5.58 6.37 -21.37
N CYS A 14 -5.12 7.54 -20.91
CA CYS A 14 -4.51 7.69 -19.59
C CYS A 14 -5.50 7.35 -18.48
N TRP A 15 -6.75 7.81 -18.60
CA TRP A 15 -7.79 7.55 -17.60
C TRP A 15 -8.09 6.05 -17.48
N VAL A 16 -8.26 5.37 -18.61
CA VAL A 16 -8.50 3.91 -18.65
C VAL A 16 -7.32 3.13 -18.08
N HIS A 17 -6.08 3.53 -18.38
CA HIS A 17 -4.88 2.89 -17.82
C HIS A 17 -4.81 3.03 -16.29
N CYS A 18 -5.03 4.24 -15.75
CA CYS A 18 -5.04 4.45 -14.31
C CYS A 18 -6.14 3.63 -13.59
N GLN A 19 -7.34 3.53 -14.17
CA GLN A 19 -8.42 2.78 -13.55
C GLN A 19 -8.23 1.26 -13.63
N GLY A 20 -7.74 0.75 -14.76
CA GLY A 20 -7.49 -0.68 -14.94
C GLY A 20 -6.39 -1.22 -14.03
N GLN A 21 -5.33 -0.44 -13.83
CA GLN A 21 -4.21 -0.81 -12.96
C GLN A 21 -4.62 -0.92 -11.49
N ALA A 22 -5.46 -0.01 -11.00
CA ALA A 22 -5.87 -0.01 -9.58
C ALA A 22 -6.57 -1.31 -9.13
N LEU A 23 -7.36 -1.95 -9.99
CA LEU A 23 -8.01 -3.23 -9.70
C LEU A 23 -6.98 -4.37 -9.63
N THR A 24 -6.09 -4.44 -10.64
CA THR A 24 -5.04 -5.46 -10.69
C THR A 24 -4.05 -5.31 -9.54
N ASP A 25 -3.73 -4.09 -9.14
CA ASP A 25 -2.82 -3.78 -8.04
C ASP A 25 -3.43 -4.17 -6.69
N ARG A 26 -4.74 -4.00 -6.52
CA ARG A 26 -5.44 -4.44 -5.32
C ARG A 26 -5.44 -5.95 -5.17
N GLU A 27 -5.69 -6.68 -6.26
CA GLU A 27 -5.59 -8.14 -6.27
C GLU A 27 -4.15 -8.61 -5.98
N TYR A 28 -3.16 -7.92 -6.55
CA TYR A 28 -1.75 -8.17 -6.28
C TYR A 28 -1.41 -7.98 -4.79
N CYS A 29 -1.78 -6.85 -4.19
CA CYS A 29 -1.54 -6.59 -2.76
C CYS A 29 -2.26 -7.60 -1.85
N ASN A 30 -3.47 -8.01 -2.21
CA ASN A 30 -4.20 -9.06 -1.49
C ASN A 30 -3.53 -10.43 -1.59
N ARG A 31 -2.95 -10.77 -2.74
CA ARG A 31 -2.17 -12.00 -2.91
C ARG A 31 -0.89 -11.97 -2.08
N LEU A 32 -0.13 -10.87 -2.17
CA LEU A 32 1.11 -10.68 -1.41
C LEU A 32 0.86 -10.77 0.10
N THR A 33 -0.22 -10.16 0.58
CA THR A 33 -0.59 -10.23 2.00
C THR A 33 -0.94 -11.65 2.42
N ARG A 34 -1.70 -12.40 1.61
CA ARG A 34 -2.02 -13.81 1.90
C ARG A 34 -0.78 -14.68 1.93
N GLU A 35 0.17 -14.46 1.03
CA GLU A 35 1.44 -15.19 1.03
C GLU A 35 2.27 -14.88 2.28
N CYS A 36 2.30 -13.62 2.73
CA CYS A 36 2.93 -13.26 4.00
C CYS A 36 2.26 -13.96 5.20
N LEU A 37 0.93 -13.96 5.26
CA LEU A 37 0.19 -14.58 6.36
C LEU A 37 0.41 -16.12 6.40
N ARG A 38 0.61 -16.77 5.25
CA ARG A 38 0.94 -18.20 5.20
C ARG A 38 2.28 -18.54 5.86
N SER A 39 3.26 -17.64 5.79
CA SER A 39 4.57 -17.85 6.42
C SER A 39 4.63 -17.36 7.87
N GLU A 40 3.58 -16.68 8.35
CA GLU A 40 3.53 -16.10 9.71
C GLU A 40 3.63 -17.17 10.81
N GLY A 41 3.06 -18.36 10.59
CA GLY A 41 3.17 -19.47 11.56
C GLY A 41 4.60 -19.98 11.76
N THR A 42 5.47 -19.80 10.77
CA THR A 42 6.87 -20.26 10.82
C THR A 42 7.83 -19.15 11.23
N VAL A 43 7.66 -17.95 10.68
CA VAL A 43 8.59 -16.82 10.85
C VAL A 43 8.14 -15.89 11.99
N GLY A 44 6.91 -16.03 12.45
CA GLY A 44 6.29 -15.15 13.44
C GLY A 44 5.69 -13.87 12.83
N PRO A 45 4.89 -13.14 13.62
CA PRO A 45 4.18 -11.92 13.18
C PRO A 45 5.05 -10.67 13.16
N ASN A 46 6.25 -10.71 13.72
CA ASN A 46 7.14 -9.56 13.86
C ASN A 46 8.54 -9.89 13.36
N ASP A 47 9.26 -8.86 12.93
CA ASP A 47 10.68 -8.84 12.58
C ASP A 47 11.30 -7.51 12.99
N ASP A 48 12.62 -7.35 12.81
CA ASP A 48 13.33 -6.12 13.16
C ASP A 48 12.80 -4.90 12.38
N THR A 49 12.35 -5.12 11.15
CA THR A 49 11.85 -4.03 10.29
C THR A 49 10.57 -3.44 10.86
N VAL A 50 9.58 -4.28 11.18
CA VAL A 50 8.33 -3.81 11.78
C VAL A 50 8.52 -3.35 13.22
N GLY A 51 9.49 -3.92 13.95
CA GLY A 51 9.91 -3.44 15.27
C GLY A 51 10.39 -1.99 15.22
N ILE A 52 11.38 -1.70 14.38
CA ILE A 52 11.91 -0.34 14.17
C ILE A 52 10.82 0.61 13.69
N TYR A 53 9.97 0.18 12.76
CA TYR A 53 8.87 1.00 12.25
C TYR A 53 7.88 1.38 13.36
N ASN A 54 7.45 0.41 14.18
CA ASN A 54 6.57 0.65 15.31
C ASN A 54 7.19 1.61 16.33
N ASP A 55 8.47 1.44 16.63
CA ASP A 55 9.17 2.32 17.57
C ASP A 55 9.32 3.75 17.03
N TRP A 56 9.60 3.89 15.73
CA TRP A 56 9.62 5.19 15.06
C TRP A 56 8.25 5.87 15.13
N CYS A 57 7.16 5.15 14.82
CA CYS A 57 5.82 5.71 14.89
C CYS A 57 5.37 6.04 16.32
N ARG A 58 5.79 5.25 17.31
CA ARG A 58 5.48 5.52 18.73
C ARG A 58 6.12 6.82 19.23
N ARG A 59 7.28 7.21 18.67
CA ARG A 59 7.93 8.50 18.99
C ARG A 59 7.12 9.70 18.51
N SER A 60 6.42 9.57 17.38
CA SER A 60 5.59 10.64 16.80
C SER A 60 4.15 10.62 17.31
N ASN A 61 3.60 9.42 17.57
CA ASN A 61 2.24 9.22 18.06
C ASN A 61 2.24 8.27 19.26
N ARG A 62 2.01 8.82 20.47
CA ARG A 62 1.98 8.04 21.71
C ARG A 62 0.88 6.97 21.74
N ASN A 63 -0.17 7.15 20.96
CA ASN A 63 -1.29 6.20 20.85
C ASN A 63 -1.09 5.18 19.71
N TRP A 64 0.13 5.09 19.17
CA TRP A 64 0.44 4.13 18.10
C TRP A 64 0.16 2.70 18.56
N ARG A 65 -0.66 1.99 17.77
CA ARG A 65 -0.90 0.56 17.95
C ARG A 65 0.09 -0.19 17.09
N ASN A 66 0.84 -1.11 17.69
CA ASN A 66 1.82 -1.89 16.96
C ASN A 66 1.14 -2.68 15.84
N ILE A 67 1.74 -2.61 14.66
CA ILE A 67 1.33 -3.40 13.50
C ILE A 67 2.25 -4.61 13.34
N THR A 68 1.75 -5.65 12.68
CA THR A 68 2.53 -6.85 12.33
C THR A 68 3.29 -6.67 11.02
N ARG A 69 4.25 -7.56 10.76
CA ARG A 69 4.99 -7.63 9.50
C ARG A 69 4.05 -7.65 8.31
N CYS A 70 3.03 -8.53 8.32
CA CYS A 70 2.12 -8.65 7.18
C CYS A 70 1.18 -7.46 7.03
N GLN A 71 0.84 -6.76 8.13
CA GLN A 71 0.13 -5.48 8.05
C GLN A 71 1.00 -4.39 7.41
N LEU A 72 2.30 -4.32 7.76
CA LEU A 72 3.23 -3.39 7.13
C LEU A 72 3.45 -3.71 5.65
N VAL A 73 3.55 -4.99 5.27
CA VAL A 73 3.63 -5.42 3.86
C VAL A 73 2.39 -4.97 3.07
N ARG A 74 1.20 -5.21 3.63
CA ARG A 74 -0.06 -4.79 3.01
C ARG A 74 -0.10 -3.28 2.82
N ALA A 75 0.17 -2.52 3.88
CA ALA A 75 0.13 -1.06 3.84
C ALA A 75 1.15 -0.50 2.85
N SER A 76 2.36 -1.05 2.80
CA SER A 76 3.39 -0.68 1.83
C SER A 76 2.91 -0.87 0.40
N CYS A 77 2.33 -2.04 0.10
CA CYS A 77 1.84 -2.34 -1.25
C CYS A 77 0.71 -1.39 -1.67
N GLU A 78 -0.31 -1.22 -0.83
CA GLU A 78 -1.44 -0.35 -1.15
C GLU A 78 -1.02 1.13 -1.28
N LEU A 79 -0.08 1.59 -0.44
CA LEU A 79 0.41 2.96 -0.51
C LEU A 79 1.24 3.21 -1.78
N THR A 80 2.08 2.25 -2.18
CA THR A 80 2.92 2.41 -3.37
C THR A 80 2.15 2.23 -4.67
N LEU A 81 1.37 1.15 -4.80
CA LEU A 81 0.75 0.79 -6.08
C LEU A 81 -0.61 1.45 -6.30
N ILE A 82 -1.39 1.67 -5.23
CA ILE A 82 -2.77 2.14 -5.36
C ILE A 82 -2.89 3.63 -5.03
N ARG A 83 -2.28 4.08 -3.93
CA ARG A 83 -2.44 5.46 -3.44
C ARG A 83 -1.30 6.41 -3.86
N CYS A 84 -0.21 5.90 -4.43
CA CYS A 84 1.00 6.66 -4.75
C CYS A 84 1.47 7.58 -3.60
N ALA A 85 1.43 7.07 -2.37
CA ALA A 85 1.67 7.80 -1.14
C ALA A 85 2.86 7.25 -0.37
N ASN A 86 3.51 8.10 0.43
CA ASN A 86 4.66 7.72 1.24
C ASN A 86 4.27 6.82 2.42
N LEU A 87 5.21 6.00 2.89
CA LEU A 87 5.06 5.06 4.01
C LEU A 87 5.09 5.75 5.39
N SER A 88 4.34 6.82 5.58
CA SER A 88 4.24 7.52 6.87
C SER A 88 3.32 6.77 7.86
N CYS A 89 3.50 6.99 9.17
CA CYS A 89 2.64 6.41 10.21
C CYS A 89 1.15 6.69 9.95
N GLN A 90 0.82 7.92 9.57
CA GLN A 90 -0.56 8.34 9.30
C GLN A 90 -1.14 7.60 8.09
N ASN A 91 -0.36 7.48 7.02
CA ASN A 91 -0.80 6.79 5.80
C ASN A 91 -1.00 5.29 6.04
N VAL A 92 -0.12 4.66 6.81
CA VAL A 92 -0.28 3.25 7.19
C VAL A 92 -1.53 3.03 8.02
N LEU A 93 -1.82 3.90 8.99
CA LEU A 93 -3.09 3.83 9.74
C LEU A 93 -4.30 4.00 8.83
N ALA A 94 -4.26 4.93 7.87
CA ALA A 94 -5.34 5.17 6.92
C ALA A 94 -5.57 4.04 5.89
N VAL A 95 -4.67 3.05 5.84
CA VAL A 95 -4.85 1.82 5.04
C VAL A 95 -5.39 0.68 5.91
N LEU A 96 -4.94 0.61 7.16
CA LEU A 96 -5.24 -0.51 8.05
C LEU A 96 -6.53 -0.32 8.89
N LEU A 97 -6.99 0.92 9.06
CA LEU A 97 -8.22 1.32 9.76
C LEU A 97 -9.27 1.83 8.77
#